data_AF-A0A2V9FZX7-F1
#
_entry.id   AF-A0A2V9FZX7-F1
#
_cell.length_a   1.000
_cell.length_b   1.000
_cell.length_c   1.000
_cell.angle_alpha   90.00
_cell.angle_beta   90.00
_cell.angle_gamma   90.00
#
_symmetry.space_group_name_H-M   'P 1'
#
loop_
_entity.id
_entity.type
_entity.pdbx_description
1 polymer ?
#
loop_
_entity_poly.entity_id
_entity_poly.type
_entity_poly.pdbx_seq_one_letter_code
_entity_poly.pdbx_strand_id
1 'polypeptide(L)'
;GHDVLGRPIFQGEIFNPATTRLVNGVPVRDGYGFDPTTGLPIAGQANVIPANDPLRSSLAAFTIPNIPALDRDTLRANGFGGNSDDNNKIDVRTWLFRIDHTFNNKFSISNTYYQNNRPRTAHCGGPEGCTTVHNGQTDSAANDTYIGQGFFQRITNHFEHLQMNWVIKPNLFNHTTLAYDRWHMQGNQLSGGVGWNQKLGLGLPNQPVFNGAGFPQLYFNGTIGYTHYGTPWASGGSDINNRYQFLDDITWITGKHTIKAGVEFRYMTFPQTGWAVNTGGNFNFNQAETAGYDVSGAQCAGGCILNSSTGNEFASFILGQVDSANFSAPFSYMPKMKYGSPWINDDFKLTPKLTLTFGLRFDWQSGLSEQHGKFSTFDPTAANPVGHLGATVFGSSKAIGNSSWNVGPRFGFAYQIKNKTVIRGGYGMYYAGAQADSWDPYPVDGYQTNPTAPNITNGRFPAFYFNGTQPCPTQVTTQNVSCGWPTGSIVLPP
;
A
#
# COMPACT_ATOMS: atom_id res chain seq x y z
N GLY A 1 -17.77 39.02 1.20
CA GLY A 1 -18.03 39.41 2.61
C GLY A 1 -17.25 40.68 2.91
N HIS A 2 -17.11 41.04 4.18
CA HIS A 2 -16.08 42.00 4.61
C HIS A 2 -15.21 41.32 5.67
N ASP A 3 -14.08 41.93 6.03
CA ASP A 3 -13.33 41.55 7.23
C ASP A 3 -13.64 42.47 8.43
N VAL A 4 -12.96 42.25 9.56
CA VAL A 4 -13.13 43.07 10.79
C VAL A 4 -12.69 44.53 10.61
N LEU A 5 -11.93 44.86 9.58
CA LEU A 5 -11.55 46.23 9.22
C LEU A 5 -12.57 46.88 8.26
N GLY A 6 -13.62 46.17 7.86
CA GLY A 6 -14.63 46.64 6.91
C GLY A 6 -14.16 46.59 5.46
N ARG A 7 -13.06 45.87 5.17
CA ARG A 7 -12.52 45.72 3.82
C ARG A 7 -13.31 44.63 3.08
N PRO A 8 -13.68 44.82 1.79
CA PRO A 8 -14.37 43.80 1.03
C PRO A 8 -13.49 42.56 0.85
N ILE A 9 -14.09 41.38 0.92
CA ILE A 9 -13.43 40.10 0.64
C ILE A 9 -14.00 39.53 -0.66
N PHE A 10 -13.12 39.25 -1.62
CA PHE A 10 -13.47 38.75 -2.94
C PHE A 10 -13.38 37.23 -3.03
N GLN A 11 -14.23 36.62 -3.85
CA GLN A 11 -14.15 35.18 -4.13
C GLN A 11 -12.82 34.85 -4.82
N GLY A 12 -12.11 33.84 -4.31
CA GLY A 12 -10.79 33.42 -4.81
C GLY A 12 -9.64 34.35 -4.43
N GLU A 13 -9.86 35.32 -3.52
CA GLU A 13 -8.79 36.16 -2.98
C GLU A 13 -7.77 35.32 -2.20
N ILE A 14 -6.48 35.54 -2.47
CA ILE A 14 -5.35 34.88 -1.80
C ILE A 14 -4.76 35.85 -0.79
N PHE A 15 -4.83 35.49 0.48
CA PHE A 15 -4.32 36.29 1.59
C PHE A 15 -2.88 35.93 1.94
N ASN A 16 -2.11 36.92 2.39
CA ASN A 16 -0.75 36.75 2.86
C ASN A 16 -0.73 36.30 4.34
N PRO A 17 -0.37 35.04 4.65
CA PRO A 17 -0.35 34.54 6.02
C PRO A 17 0.66 35.27 6.92
N ALA A 18 1.72 35.88 6.37
CA ALA A 18 2.70 36.65 7.15
C ALA A 18 2.08 37.91 7.79
N THR A 19 0.96 38.39 7.26
CA THR A 19 0.28 39.60 7.76
C THR A 19 -0.78 39.31 8.81
N THR A 20 -0.93 38.03 9.20
CA THR A 20 -1.95 37.56 10.16
C THR A 20 -1.78 38.29 11.50
N ARG A 21 -2.79 39.07 11.87
CA ARG A 21 -2.83 39.83 13.13
C ARG A 21 -4.22 39.83 13.72
N LEU A 22 -4.35 40.17 15.00
CA LEU A 22 -5.64 40.33 15.65
C LEU A 22 -6.06 41.81 15.64
N VAL A 23 -7.29 42.08 15.24
CA VAL A 23 -7.96 43.37 15.40
C VAL A 23 -9.23 43.11 16.21
N ASN A 24 -9.35 43.72 17.39
CA ASN A 24 -10.45 43.50 18.32
C ASN A 24 -10.69 42.00 18.66
N GLY A 25 -9.62 41.20 18.72
CA GLY A 25 -9.68 39.77 19.01
C GLY A 25 -10.10 38.88 17.83
N VAL A 26 -10.32 39.46 16.64
CA VAL A 26 -10.63 38.76 15.39
C VAL A 26 -9.38 38.75 14.49
N PRO A 27 -8.97 37.61 13.94
CA PRO A 27 -7.85 37.56 13.02
C PRO A 27 -8.17 38.24 11.69
N VAL A 28 -7.16 38.87 11.12
CA VAL A 28 -7.22 39.54 9.82
C VAL A 28 -5.91 39.35 9.06
N ARG A 29 -5.99 39.24 7.73
CA ARG A 29 -4.86 39.14 6.80
C ARG A 29 -5.02 40.17 5.70
N ASP A 30 -3.93 40.55 5.06
CA ASP A 30 -3.92 41.42 3.89
C ASP A 30 -3.85 40.55 2.62
N GLY A 31 -4.63 40.89 1.60
CA GLY A 31 -4.63 40.19 0.30
C GLY A 31 -3.35 40.45 -0.50
N TYR A 32 -2.86 39.45 -1.24
CA TYR A 32 -1.74 39.66 -2.17
C TYR A 32 -2.15 40.58 -3.32
N GLY A 33 -1.55 41.77 -3.38
CA GLY A 33 -1.87 42.78 -4.39
C GLY A 33 -3.23 43.47 -4.17
N PHE A 34 -3.69 43.54 -2.92
CA PHE A 34 -4.83 44.34 -2.49
C PHE A 34 -4.34 45.48 -1.60
N ASP A 35 -5.01 46.63 -1.66
CA ASP A 35 -4.70 47.76 -0.81
C ASP A 35 -5.00 47.39 0.67
N PRO A 36 -4.03 47.46 1.60
CA PRO A 36 -4.21 46.99 2.96
C PRO A 36 -5.18 47.88 3.78
N THR A 37 -5.50 49.07 3.31
CA THR A 37 -6.43 50.01 3.96
C THR A 37 -7.84 49.85 3.40
N THR A 38 -7.99 49.82 2.07
CA THR A 38 -9.31 49.79 1.42
C THR A 38 -9.80 48.38 1.10
N GLY A 39 -8.91 47.40 1.01
CA GLY A 39 -9.20 46.04 0.57
C GLY A 39 -9.47 45.91 -0.93
N LEU A 40 -9.29 46.98 -1.72
CA LEU A 40 -9.55 46.93 -3.15
C LEU A 40 -8.36 46.32 -3.92
N PRO A 41 -8.62 45.54 -4.99
CA PRO A 41 -7.56 44.96 -5.80
C PRO A 41 -6.73 46.05 -6.49
N ILE A 42 -5.41 45.91 -6.42
CA ILE A 42 -4.48 46.75 -7.18
C ILE A 42 -4.41 46.19 -8.60
N ALA A 43 -4.66 47.03 -9.60
CA ALA A 43 -4.73 46.63 -10.99
C ALA A 43 -3.46 45.88 -11.44
N GLY A 44 -3.63 44.66 -11.94
CA GLY A 44 -2.54 43.80 -12.40
C GLY A 44 -1.72 43.11 -11.30
N GLN A 45 -2.06 43.29 -10.02
CA GLN A 45 -1.32 42.73 -8.89
C GLN A 45 -2.16 41.82 -7.99
N ALA A 46 -3.50 41.89 -8.06
CA ALA A 46 -4.38 41.04 -7.29
C ALA A 46 -4.04 39.54 -7.48
N ASN A 47 -3.93 38.81 -6.36
CA ASN A 47 -3.56 37.40 -6.29
C ASN A 47 -2.16 37.06 -6.84
N VAL A 48 -1.25 38.04 -6.92
CA VAL A 48 0.14 37.81 -7.32
C VAL A 48 1.04 37.70 -6.09
N ILE A 49 1.56 36.50 -5.83
CA ILE A 49 2.58 36.26 -4.80
C ILE A 49 3.94 36.75 -5.34
N PRO A 50 4.62 37.72 -4.70
CA PRO A 50 5.90 38.21 -5.15
C PRO A 50 6.98 37.12 -5.21
N ALA A 51 7.91 37.23 -6.16
CA ALA A 51 9.02 36.28 -6.29
C ALA A 51 9.94 36.27 -5.06
N ASN A 52 10.04 37.40 -4.37
CA ASN A 52 10.84 37.61 -3.16
C ASN A 52 9.99 37.55 -1.87
N ASP A 53 8.80 36.98 -1.90
CA ASP A 53 8.00 36.80 -0.69
C ASP A 53 8.81 36.01 0.36
N PRO A 54 8.89 36.49 1.61
CA PRO A 54 9.71 35.86 2.64
C PRO A 54 9.26 34.44 3.01
N LEU A 55 8.01 34.06 2.73
CA LEU A 55 7.48 32.72 3.00
C LEU A 55 7.66 31.76 1.81
N ARG A 56 8.24 32.18 0.69
CA ARG A 56 8.36 31.33 -0.51
C ARG A 56 9.11 30.03 -0.20
N SER A 57 8.47 28.90 -0.50
CA SER A 57 9.00 27.56 -0.21
C SER A 57 10.10 27.14 -1.19
N SER A 58 11.16 26.55 -0.65
CA SER A 58 12.19 25.87 -1.45
C SER A 58 11.65 24.64 -2.17
N LEU A 59 10.63 23.97 -1.62
CA LEU A 59 9.96 22.85 -2.27
C LEU A 59 9.19 23.31 -3.50
N ALA A 60 8.47 24.42 -3.41
CA ALA A 60 7.80 25.02 -4.56
C ALA A 60 8.81 25.49 -5.61
N ALA A 61 9.92 26.10 -5.19
CA ALA A 61 11.00 26.50 -6.09
C ALA A 61 11.61 25.31 -6.86
N PHE A 62 11.70 24.14 -6.23
CA PHE A 62 12.13 22.91 -6.89
C PHE A 62 11.04 22.30 -7.78
N THR A 63 9.81 22.20 -7.29
CA THR A 63 8.75 21.41 -7.93
C THR A 63 8.14 22.12 -9.13
N ILE A 64 7.87 23.43 -9.03
CA ILE A 64 7.16 24.19 -10.08
C ILE A 64 7.87 24.12 -11.44
N PRO A 65 9.20 24.29 -11.54
CA PRO A 65 9.91 24.14 -12.81
C PRO A 65 9.83 22.74 -13.43
N ASN A 66 9.55 21.71 -12.63
CA ASN A 66 9.41 20.32 -13.09
C ASN A 66 7.96 19.95 -13.44
N ILE A 67 6.99 20.86 -13.26
CA ILE A 67 5.61 20.63 -13.71
C ILE A 67 5.60 20.63 -15.24
N PRO A 68 5.07 19.57 -15.88
CA PRO A 68 4.99 19.52 -17.33
C PRO A 68 4.24 20.73 -17.91
N ALA A 69 4.78 21.29 -18.98
CA ALA A 69 4.08 22.30 -19.77
C ALA A 69 2.78 21.71 -20.34
N LEU A 70 1.82 22.58 -20.62
CA LEU A 70 0.60 22.20 -21.31
C LEU A 70 0.97 21.61 -22.67
N ASP A 71 0.41 20.44 -22.98
CA ASP A 71 0.54 19.82 -24.30
C ASP A 71 -0.39 20.48 -25.33
N ARG A 72 -1.39 21.26 -24.86
CA ARG A 72 -2.38 21.98 -25.66
C ARG A 72 -2.79 23.31 -25.02
N ASP A 73 -2.55 24.40 -25.74
CA ASP A 73 -2.86 25.77 -25.30
C ASP A 73 -4.38 26.09 -25.25
N THR A 74 -5.23 25.16 -25.68
CA THR A 74 -6.69 25.35 -25.83
C THR A 74 -7.53 24.80 -24.67
N LEU A 75 -6.92 24.09 -23.72
CA LEU A 75 -7.65 23.45 -22.61
C LEU A 75 -7.53 24.28 -21.33
N ARG A 76 -8.66 24.45 -20.63
CA ARG A 76 -8.73 25.20 -19.35
C ARG A 76 -8.21 24.40 -18.14
N ALA A 77 -7.98 23.11 -18.30
CA ALA A 77 -7.49 22.22 -17.25
C ALA A 77 -6.41 21.29 -17.82
N ASN A 78 -5.30 21.16 -17.09
CA ASN A 78 -4.28 20.14 -17.36
C ASN A 78 -4.75 18.83 -16.72
N GLY A 79 -5.06 17.82 -17.52
CA GLY A 79 -5.41 16.49 -17.03
C GLY A 79 -4.22 15.57 -17.22
N PHE A 80 -3.59 15.13 -16.13
CA PHE A 80 -2.63 14.04 -16.20
C PHE A 80 -3.40 12.74 -16.43
N GLY A 81 -3.05 12.01 -17.50
CA GLY A 81 -3.80 10.83 -17.93
C GLY A 81 -3.35 9.58 -17.19
N GLY A 82 -4.31 8.89 -16.56
CA GLY A 82 -4.20 7.47 -16.22
C GLY A 82 -4.78 7.09 -14.85
N ASN A 83 -5.30 5.87 -14.76
CA ASN A 83 -5.82 5.28 -13.54
C ASN A 83 -4.63 4.73 -12.73
N SER A 84 -4.80 4.48 -11.43
CA SER A 84 -3.77 3.97 -10.52
C SER A 84 -3.25 2.55 -10.83
N ASP A 85 -3.45 1.99 -12.02
CA ASP A 85 -2.95 0.67 -12.43
C ASP A 85 -2.55 0.60 -13.91
N ASP A 86 -2.44 1.74 -14.59
CA ASP A 86 -2.10 1.76 -16.00
C ASP A 86 -0.66 1.27 -16.24
N ASN A 87 -0.56 0.20 -17.03
CA ASN A 87 0.72 -0.40 -17.40
C ASN A 87 1.27 0.33 -18.62
N ASN A 88 2.38 1.07 -18.45
CA ASN A 88 3.06 1.67 -19.57
C ASN A 88 3.85 0.61 -20.37
N LYS A 89 4.57 -0.27 -19.67
CA LYS A 89 5.39 -1.33 -20.27
C LYS A 89 5.36 -2.59 -19.41
N ILE A 90 5.23 -3.75 -20.05
CA ILE A 90 5.43 -5.06 -19.41
C ILE A 90 6.30 -5.91 -20.33
N ASP A 91 7.46 -6.37 -19.83
CA ASP A 91 8.35 -7.29 -20.55
C ASP A 91 8.30 -8.65 -19.85
N VAL A 92 7.51 -9.57 -20.40
CA VAL A 92 7.30 -10.89 -19.80
C VAL A 92 8.28 -11.90 -20.39
N ARG A 93 9.09 -12.50 -19.52
CA ARG A 93 9.99 -13.60 -19.89
C ARG A 93 9.62 -14.84 -19.10
N THR A 94 9.42 -15.95 -19.79
CA THR A 94 8.98 -17.21 -19.18
C THR A 94 9.87 -18.34 -19.66
N TRP A 95 10.34 -19.15 -18.73
CA TRP A 95 11.05 -20.39 -18.96
C TRP A 95 10.24 -21.54 -18.36
N LEU A 96 10.06 -22.59 -19.15
CA LEU A 96 9.51 -23.86 -18.68
C LEU A 96 10.47 -24.95 -19.14
N PHE A 97 11.03 -25.67 -18.20
CA PHE A 97 11.81 -26.87 -18.47
C PHE A 97 11.09 -28.06 -17.85
N ARG A 98 11.00 -29.13 -18.62
CA ARG A 98 10.49 -30.40 -18.12
C ARG A 98 11.44 -31.50 -18.54
N ILE A 99 11.81 -32.34 -17.57
CA ILE A 99 12.61 -33.53 -17.79
C ILE A 99 11.80 -34.71 -17.29
N ASP A 100 11.52 -35.65 -18.18
CA ASP A 100 10.87 -36.91 -17.87
C ASP A 100 11.87 -38.04 -18.06
N HIS A 101 11.99 -38.93 -17.08
CA HIS A 101 12.84 -40.11 -17.17
C HIS A 101 12.12 -41.34 -16.62
N THR A 102 12.03 -42.38 -17.45
CA THR A 102 11.50 -43.69 -17.06
C THR A 102 12.66 -44.64 -16.86
N PHE A 103 12.97 -44.94 -15.60
CA PHE A 103 14.10 -45.80 -15.23
C PHE A 103 13.86 -47.26 -15.59
N ASN A 104 12.60 -47.71 -15.50
CA ASN A 104 12.16 -49.04 -15.88
C ASN A 104 10.62 -49.05 -16.04
N ASN A 105 10.04 -50.23 -16.28
CA ASN A 105 8.59 -50.40 -16.44
C ASN A 105 7.75 -50.14 -15.17
N LYS A 106 8.38 -49.85 -14.03
CA LYS A 106 7.71 -49.59 -12.75
C LYS A 106 7.96 -48.20 -12.20
N PHE A 107 9.03 -47.51 -12.57
CA PHE A 107 9.41 -46.25 -11.94
C PHE A 107 9.78 -45.18 -12.96
N SER A 108 9.19 -44.01 -12.80
CA SER A 108 9.52 -42.81 -13.57
C SER A 108 9.50 -41.58 -12.70
N ILE A 109 10.30 -40.59 -13.09
CA ILE A 109 10.37 -39.28 -12.45
C ILE A 109 10.17 -38.22 -13.53
N SER A 110 9.41 -37.18 -13.20
CA SER A 110 9.37 -35.95 -13.98
C SER A 110 9.66 -34.75 -13.10
N ASN A 111 10.59 -33.90 -13.50
CA ASN A 111 10.80 -32.59 -12.88
C ASN A 111 10.28 -31.51 -13.85
N THR A 112 9.52 -30.56 -13.31
CA THR A 112 9.12 -29.35 -14.03
C THR A 112 9.65 -28.14 -13.29
N TYR A 113 10.46 -27.34 -13.97
CA TYR A 113 10.87 -26.02 -13.54
C TYR A 113 10.11 -24.97 -14.36
N TYR A 114 9.47 -24.04 -13.67
CA TYR A 114 8.84 -22.87 -14.29
C TYR A 114 9.39 -21.61 -13.64
N GLN A 115 9.87 -20.71 -14.48
CA GLN A 115 10.23 -19.36 -14.06
C GLN A 115 9.52 -18.36 -14.92
N ASN A 116 9.04 -17.31 -14.29
CA ASN A 116 8.46 -16.19 -15.01
C ASN A 116 8.91 -14.89 -14.37
N ASN A 117 9.40 -13.97 -15.19
CA ASN A 117 9.87 -12.65 -14.79
C ASN A 117 9.06 -11.60 -15.55
N ARG A 118 8.38 -10.73 -14.81
CA ARG A 118 7.44 -9.72 -15.33
C ARG A 118 7.75 -8.35 -14.76
N PRO A 119 8.87 -7.71 -15.14
CA PRO A 119 9.07 -6.28 -14.91
C PRO A 119 7.98 -5.47 -15.63
N ARG A 120 7.44 -4.49 -14.93
CA ARG A 120 6.52 -3.50 -15.45
C ARG A 120 6.78 -2.11 -14.87
N THR A 121 6.37 -1.10 -15.60
CA THR A 121 6.22 0.27 -15.10
C THR A 121 4.74 0.62 -15.07
N ALA A 122 4.25 1.02 -13.90
CA ALA A 122 2.85 1.27 -13.60
C ALA A 122 2.67 2.61 -12.84
N HIS A 123 1.43 2.95 -12.47
CA HIS A 123 1.07 4.18 -11.75
C HIS A 123 1.41 5.48 -12.50
N CYS A 124 1.19 5.48 -13.82
CA CYS A 124 1.56 6.58 -14.70
C CYS A 124 0.51 7.70 -14.80
N GLY A 125 -0.46 7.76 -13.88
CA GLY A 125 -1.57 8.72 -13.93
C GLY A 125 -1.24 10.14 -13.45
N GLY A 126 -0.12 10.30 -12.73
CA GLY A 126 0.29 11.58 -12.17
C GLY A 126 1.05 12.49 -13.14
N PRO A 127 1.55 13.64 -12.65
CA PRO A 127 2.45 14.50 -13.41
C PRO A 127 3.62 13.72 -14.01
N GLU A 128 4.06 14.12 -15.20
CA GLU A 128 5.12 13.46 -15.99
C GLU A 128 4.81 12.01 -16.44
N GLY A 129 3.65 11.46 -16.05
CA GLY A 129 3.29 10.07 -16.29
C GLY A 129 4.36 9.12 -15.77
N CYS A 130 4.86 8.22 -16.61
CA CYS A 130 6.05 7.41 -16.32
C CYS A 130 7.22 7.76 -17.23
N THR A 131 7.35 9.04 -17.56
CA THR A 131 8.40 9.55 -18.45
C THR A 131 9.62 9.91 -17.61
N THR A 132 10.61 9.03 -17.60
CA THR A 132 11.87 9.27 -16.91
C THR A 132 13.05 9.17 -17.87
N VAL A 133 14.12 9.91 -17.57
CA VAL A 133 15.37 9.87 -18.35
C VAL A 133 16.14 8.57 -18.07
N HIS A 134 16.19 8.19 -16.80
CA HIS A 134 16.89 6.99 -16.33
C HIS A 134 15.92 5.84 -16.06
N ASN A 135 16.43 4.61 -16.15
CA ASN A 135 15.64 3.41 -15.93
C ASN A 135 15.30 3.24 -14.45
N GLY A 136 14.02 3.27 -14.08
CA GLY A 136 13.59 3.16 -12.68
C GLY A 136 13.85 1.81 -11.98
N GLN A 137 14.31 0.78 -12.70
CA GLN A 137 14.78 -0.47 -12.09
C GLN A 137 16.26 -0.40 -11.69
N THR A 138 17.11 0.14 -12.55
CA THR A 138 18.58 0.03 -12.39
C THR A 138 19.26 1.32 -11.97
N ASP A 139 18.62 2.47 -12.23
CA ASP A 139 19.21 3.80 -12.07
C ASP A 139 18.14 4.83 -11.63
N SER A 140 17.22 4.43 -10.75
CA SER A 140 16.14 5.31 -10.28
C SER A 140 16.64 6.55 -9.54
N ALA A 141 17.78 6.43 -8.84
CA ALA A 141 18.37 7.52 -8.07
C ALA A 141 18.87 8.68 -8.93
N ALA A 142 19.08 8.46 -10.24
CA ALA A 142 19.45 9.51 -11.19
C ALA A 142 18.23 10.30 -11.71
N ASN A 143 17.00 9.83 -11.50
CA ASN A 143 15.77 10.57 -11.83
C ASN A 143 15.47 11.64 -10.77
N ASP A 144 16.40 12.55 -10.56
CA ASP A 144 16.45 13.49 -9.44
C ASP A 144 15.61 14.77 -9.68
N THR A 145 14.88 14.83 -10.78
CA THR A 145 13.93 15.91 -11.16
C THR A 145 12.50 15.41 -11.32
N TYR A 146 12.30 14.08 -11.29
CA TYR A 146 10.99 13.46 -11.52
C TYR A 146 10.08 13.57 -10.28
N ILE A 147 8.96 14.28 -10.44
CA ILE A 147 7.94 14.56 -9.41
C ILE A 147 6.65 13.76 -9.63
N GLY A 148 6.65 12.83 -10.59
CA GLY A 148 5.52 11.97 -10.92
C GLY A 148 5.25 10.83 -9.94
N GLN A 149 4.29 9.97 -10.32
CA GLN A 149 3.77 8.87 -9.49
C GLN A 149 4.21 7.48 -9.97
N GLY A 150 5.00 7.45 -11.04
CA GLY A 150 5.38 6.23 -11.73
C GLY A 150 6.20 5.30 -10.86
N PHE A 151 5.94 4.01 -11.03
CA PHE A 151 6.46 2.96 -10.19
C PHE A 151 6.95 1.79 -11.03
N PHE A 152 8.15 1.31 -10.73
CA PHE A 152 8.67 0.06 -11.25
C PHE A 152 8.25 -1.10 -10.35
N GLN A 153 7.71 -2.16 -10.95
CA GLN A 153 7.36 -3.39 -10.25
C GLN A 153 7.92 -4.59 -11.02
N ARG A 154 8.55 -5.53 -10.31
CA ARG A 154 9.00 -6.80 -10.86
C ARG A 154 8.36 -7.94 -10.09
N ILE A 155 7.58 -8.75 -10.82
CA ILE A 155 7.03 -9.99 -10.28
C ILE A 155 7.82 -11.16 -10.88
N THR A 156 8.43 -11.96 -10.00
CA THR A 156 9.08 -13.22 -10.35
C THR A 156 8.35 -14.40 -9.74
N ASN A 157 8.15 -15.45 -10.54
CA ASN A 157 7.73 -16.77 -10.08
C ASN A 157 8.87 -17.76 -10.28
N HIS A 158 9.09 -18.63 -9.31
CA HIS A 158 9.98 -19.78 -9.40
C HIS A 158 9.24 -20.99 -8.84
N PHE A 159 8.82 -21.89 -9.72
CA PHE A 159 8.14 -23.13 -9.35
C PHE A 159 9.02 -24.30 -9.76
N GLU A 160 9.20 -25.25 -8.84
CA GLU A 160 9.92 -26.49 -9.10
C GLU A 160 9.12 -27.66 -8.53
N HIS A 161 8.65 -28.53 -9.41
CA HIS A 161 7.81 -29.67 -9.06
C HIS A 161 8.49 -30.97 -9.50
N LEU A 162 8.88 -31.80 -8.54
CA LEU A 162 9.37 -33.15 -8.75
C LEU A 162 8.23 -34.15 -8.52
N GLN A 163 7.89 -34.91 -9.55
CA GLN A 163 6.85 -35.92 -9.49
C GLN A 163 7.48 -37.31 -9.71
N MET A 164 7.05 -38.28 -8.91
CA MET A 164 7.56 -39.63 -8.91
C MET A 164 6.38 -40.58 -9.09
N ASN A 165 6.43 -41.44 -10.10
CA ASN A 165 5.40 -42.46 -10.34
C ASN A 165 5.98 -43.84 -10.10
N TRP A 166 5.30 -44.64 -9.29
CA TRP A 166 5.70 -46.00 -8.97
C TRP A 166 4.57 -47.01 -9.13
N VAL A 167 4.73 -47.95 -10.07
CA VAL A 167 3.95 -49.18 -10.17
C VAL A 167 4.51 -50.20 -9.18
N ILE A 168 3.99 -50.20 -7.96
CA ILE A 168 4.43 -51.11 -6.88
C ILE A 168 3.99 -52.55 -7.23
N LYS A 169 2.76 -52.71 -7.71
CA LYS A 169 2.18 -53.96 -8.24
C LYS A 169 1.32 -53.63 -9.48
N PRO A 170 0.93 -54.62 -10.32
CA PRO A 170 0.05 -54.37 -11.47
C PRO A 170 -1.28 -53.70 -11.14
N ASN A 171 -1.67 -53.72 -9.86
CA ASN A 171 -2.89 -53.14 -9.34
C ASN A 171 -2.66 -52.11 -8.22
N LEU A 172 -1.41 -51.73 -7.93
CA LEU A 172 -1.05 -50.77 -6.87
C LEU A 172 -0.07 -49.75 -7.42
N PHE A 173 -0.51 -48.51 -7.48
CA PHE A 173 0.20 -47.38 -8.07
C PHE A 173 0.38 -46.30 -7.02
N ASN A 174 1.54 -45.66 -7.00
CA ASN A 174 1.84 -44.51 -6.17
C ASN A 174 2.30 -43.35 -7.05
N HIS A 175 1.88 -42.14 -6.67
CA HIS A 175 2.29 -40.88 -7.26
C HIS A 175 2.65 -39.92 -6.13
N THR A 176 3.89 -39.47 -6.08
CA THR A 176 4.37 -38.50 -5.10
C THR A 176 4.77 -37.22 -5.81
N THR A 177 4.39 -36.06 -5.28
CA THR A 177 4.84 -34.74 -5.75
C THR A 177 5.51 -33.98 -4.62
N LEU A 178 6.74 -33.52 -4.87
CA LEU A 178 7.42 -32.48 -4.08
C LEU A 178 7.36 -31.18 -4.88
N ALA A 179 6.83 -30.12 -4.28
CA ALA A 179 6.69 -28.83 -4.94
C ALA A 179 7.26 -27.71 -4.08
N TYR A 180 8.04 -26.84 -4.71
CA TYR A 180 8.43 -25.55 -4.19
C TYR A 180 7.90 -24.48 -5.12
N ASP A 181 7.10 -23.56 -4.59
CA ASP A 181 6.62 -22.40 -5.32
C ASP A 181 7.04 -21.13 -4.61
N ARG A 182 7.68 -20.22 -5.33
CA ARG A 182 7.96 -18.88 -4.86
C ARG A 182 7.34 -17.85 -5.79
N TRP A 183 6.52 -16.98 -5.24
CA TRP A 183 6.13 -15.72 -5.86
C TRP A 183 6.84 -14.59 -5.11
N HIS A 184 7.46 -13.68 -5.85
CA HIS A 184 8.15 -12.52 -5.28
C HIS A 184 7.80 -11.29 -6.11
N MET A 185 7.10 -10.35 -5.49
CA MET A 185 6.91 -9.01 -6.01
C MET A 185 7.89 -8.08 -5.32
N GLN A 186 8.64 -7.33 -6.11
CA GLN A 186 9.47 -6.22 -5.63
C GLN A 186 9.06 -4.97 -6.40
N GLY A 187 9.16 -3.81 -5.77
CA GLY A 187 8.99 -2.56 -6.50
C GLY A 187 9.79 -1.39 -5.96
N ASN A 188 9.82 -0.34 -6.77
CA ASN A 188 10.61 0.85 -6.57
C ASN A 188 9.97 2.04 -7.27
N GLN A 189 9.95 3.20 -6.62
CA GLN A 189 9.56 4.45 -7.26
C GLN A 189 10.53 4.80 -8.38
N LEU A 190 10.06 5.39 -9.49
CA LEU A 190 10.95 5.70 -10.61
C LEU A 190 12.04 6.73 -10.24
N SER A 191 11.79 7.54 -9.21
CA SER A 191 12.77 8.42 -8.56
C SER A 191 13.17 7.98 -7.14
N GLY A 192 13.03 6.69 -6.81
CA GLY A 192 13.51 6.14 -5.54
C GLY A 192 15.03 6.17 -5.44
N GLY A 193 15.57 6.42 -4.24
CA GLY A 193 17.01 6.42 -3.98
C GLY A 193 17.74 7.75 -4.21
N VAL A 194 17.03 8.80 -4.63
CA VAL A 194 17.62 10.15 -4.86
C VAL A 194 18.14 10.79 -3.56
N GLY A 195 17.62 10.39 -2.39
CA GLY A 195 17.88 11.12 -1.14
C GLY A 195 16.98 12.33 -0.97
N TRP A 196 15.70 12.24 -1.38
CA TRP A 196 14.74 13.34 -1.35
C TRP A 196 14.61 14.00 0.02
N ASN A 197 14.72 13.21 1.10
CA ASN A 197 14.73 13.73 2.46
C ASN A 197 15.81 14.80 2.68
N GLN A 198 17.07 14.50 2.33
CA GLN A 198 18.16 15.48 2.42
C GLN A 198 18.03 16.58 1.36
N LYS A 199 17.75 16.19 0.11
CA LYS A 199 17.75 17.09 -1.04
C LYS A 199 16.72 18.22 -0.87
N LEU A 200 15.54 17.87 -0.36
CA LEU A 200 14.44 18.81 -0.15
C LEU A 200 14.34 19.29 1.31
N GLY A 201 15.15 18.77 2.23
CA GLY A 201 15.08 19.10 3.65
C GLY A 201 13.73 18.75 4.28
N LEU A 202 13.21 17.54 4.05
CA LEU A 202 11.88 17.12 4.54
C LEU A 202 11.81 17.05 6.08
N GLY A 203 12.95 16.96 6.76
CA GLY A 203 13.04 16.84 8.22
C GLY A 203 12.71 15.44 8.74
N LEU A 204 12.64 14.43 7.87
CA LEU A 204 12.44 13.04 8.28
C LEU A 204 13.75 12.50 8.89
N PRO A 205 13.69 11.43 9.73
CA PRO A 205 14.88 10.83 10.30
C PRO A 205 15.92 10.46 9.23
N ASN A 206 17.19 10.71 9.51
CA ASN A 206 18.27 10.38 8.58
C ASN A 206 18.58 8.87 8.61
N GLN A 207 17.73 8.06 7.99
CA GLN A 207 17.87 6.60 7.89
C GLN A 207 17.74 6.15 6.43
N PRO A 208 18.37 5.02 6.04
CA PRO A 208 18.36 4.52 4.66
C PRO A 208 16.95 4.38 4.06
N VAL A 209 15.96 4.01 4.88
CA VAL A 209 14.58 3.80 4.42
C VAL A 209 13.90 5.09 3.94
N PHE A 210 14.12 6.22 4.63
CA PHE A 210 13.57 7.52 4.26
C PHE A 210 14.34 8.15 3.10
N ASN A 211 15.66 7.97 3.09
CA ASN A 211 16.52 8.51 2.04
C ASN A 211 16.38 7.73 0.73
N GLY A 212 16.04 6.44 0.83
CA GLY A 212 15.73 5.58 -0.29
C GLY A 212 14.35 5.80 -0.89
N ALA A 213 13.39 6.40 -0.15
CA ALA A 213 12.02 6.56 -0.60
C ALA A 213 11.88 7.41 -1.88
N GLY A 214 10.73 7.29 -2.55
CA GLY A 214 10.38 8.13 -3.70
C GLY A 214 10.13 9.59 -3.32
N PHE A 215 9.85 10.41 -4.33
CA PHE A 215 9.51 11.83 -4.15
C PHE A 215 8.32 11.97 -3.16
N PRO A 216 8.36 12.93 -2.21
CA PRO A 216 7.30 13.14 -1.24
C PRO A 216 5.94 13.34 -1.91
N GLN A 217 4.86 12.91 -1.26
CA GLN A 217 3.53 13.19 -1.77
C GLN A 217 3.14 14.62 -1.43
N LEU A 218 2.68 15.37 -2.42
CA LEU A 218 2.15 16.72 -2.26
C LEU A 218 0.67 16.69 -2.59
N TYR A 219 -0.17 16.73 -1.57
CA TYR A 219 -1.61 16.81 -1.71
C TYR A 219 -2.10 18.25 -1.64
N PHE A 220 -3.11 18.54 -2.43
CA PHE A 220 -3.75 19.84 -2.53
C PHE A 220 -5.24 19.67 -2.18
N ASN A 221 -5.53 19.75 -0.89
CA ASN A 221 -6.88 19.55 -0.36
C ASN A 221 -7.57 20.90 -0.18
N GLY A 222 -8.15 21.42 -1.26
CA GLY A 222 -8.98 22.62 -1.24
C GLY A 222 -10.12 22.50 -2.24
N THR A 223 -10.84 23.60 -2.42
CA THR A 223 -12.03 23.64 -3.28
C THR A 223 -11.74 23.51 -4.77
N ILE A 224 -10.49 23.74 -5.20
CA ILE A 224 -10.08 23.60 -6.61
C ILE A 224 -9.72 22.16 -6.91
N GLY A 225 -9.03 21.47 -5.99
CA GLY A 225 -8.73 20.05 -6.09
C GLY A 225 -7.64 19.74 -7.12
N TYR A 226 -6.46 20.37 -6.98
CA TYR A 226 -5.33 20.10 -7.87
C TYR A 226 -4.86 18.63 -7.76
N THR A 227 -4.36 18.08 -8.88
CA THR A 227 -3.75 16.75 -8.89
C THR A 227 -2.55 16.71 -7.95
N HIS A 228 -2.48 15.69 -7.09
CA HIS A 228 -1.34 15.50 -6.20
C HIS A 228 -0.09 15.05 -6.95
N TYR A 229 1.07 15.35 -6.38
CA TYR A 229 2.38 14.99 -6.93
C TYR A 229 3.06 13.93 -6.08
N GLY A 230 4.01 13.21 -6.68
CA GLY A 230 4.82 12.22 -5.98
C GLY A 230 4.10 10.93 -5.60
N THR A 231 4.89 9.89 -5.33
CA THR A 231 4.42 8.68 -4.66
C THR A 231 5.50 8.23 -3.66
N PRO A 232 5.29 8.48 -2.35
CA PRO A 232 6.32 8.43 -1.32
C PRO A 232 6.55 7.01 -0.79
N TRP A 233 6.43 5.98 -1.62
CA TRP A 233 6.60 4.60 -1.19
C TRP A 233 8.07 4.33 -0.87
N ALA A 234 8.31 3.43 0.09
CA ALA A 234 9.63 2.90 0.35
C ALA A 234 10.21 2.28 -0.94
N SER A 235 11.48 2.55 -1.23
CA SER A 235 12.20 1.90 -2.31
C SER A 235 12.59 0.48 -1.91
N GLY A 236 12.37 -0.48 -2.80
CA GLY A 236 12.79 -1.87 -2.59
C GLY A 236 11.82 -2.70 -1.76
N GLY A 237 10.62 -2.19 -1.46
CA GLY A 237 9.53 -2.97 -0.86
C GLY A 237 9.30 -4.29 -1.61
N SER A 238 9.10 -5.37 -0.85
CA SER A 238 8.93 -6.71 -1.39
C SER A 238 7.91 -7.54 -0.61
N ASP A 239 7.03 -8.20 -1.36
CA ASP A 239 6.15 -9.28 -0.92
C ASP A 239 6.67 -10.60 -1.47
N ILE A 240 6.80 -11.59 -0.59
CA ILE A 240 7.24 -12.93 -0.97
C ILE A 240 6.22 -13.93 -0.45
N ASN A 241 5.85 -14.89 -1.28
CA ASN A 241 5.08 -16.05 -0.88
C ASN A 241 5.87 -17.31 -1.27
N ASN A 242 6.27 -18.10 -0.27
CA ASN A 242 6.88 -19.40 -0.48
C ASN A 242 5.90 -20.48 -0.07
N ARG A 243 5.72 -21.50 -0.91
CA ARG A 243 4.97 -22.71 -0.62
C ARG A 243 5.87 -23.92 -0.83
N TYR A 244 6.07 -24.68 0.24
CA TYR A 244 6.66 -26.01 0.21
C TYR A 244 5.53 -27.02 0.35
N GLN A 245 5.40 -27.94 -0.59
CA GLN A 245 4.27 -28.85 -0.66
C GLN A 245 4.73 -30.27 -0.94
N PHE A 246 4.18 -31.20 -0.16
CA PHE A 246 4.31 -32.63 -0.33
C PHE A 246 2.92 -33.20 -0.61
N LEU A 247 2.76 -33.93 -1.70
CA LEU A 247 1.57 -34.72 -1.97
C LEU A 247 2.00 -36.17 -2.21
N ASP A 248 1.24 -37.10 -1.66
CA ASP A 248 1.40 -38.52 -1.96
C ASP A 248 0.04 -39.15 -2.16
N ASP A 249 -0.12 -39.85 -3.29
CA ASP A 249 -1.35 -40.47 -3.72
C ASP A 249 -1.09 -41.93 -4.04
N ILE A 250 -1.93 -42.83 -3.55
CA ILE A 250 -1.92 -44.25 -3.84
C ILE A 250 -3.25 -44.61 -4.50
N THR A 251 -3.18 -45.39 -5.58
CA THR A 251 -4.34 -46.04 -6.21
C THR A 251 -4.17 -47.55 -6.12
N TRP A 252 -5.12 -48.22 -5.48
CA TRP A 252 -5.16 -49.67 -5.32
C TRP A 252 -6.44 -50.25 -5.90
N ILE A 253 -6.30 -51.08 -6.92
CA ILE A 253 -7.41 -51.80 -7.57
C ILE A 253 -7.45 -53.21 -7.00
N THR A 254 -8.48 -53.55 -6.25
CA THR A 254 -8.58 -54.86 -5.60
C THR A 254 -10.01 -55.38 -5.62
N GLY A 255 -10.23 -56.52 -6.28
CA GLY A 255 -11.56 -57.09 -6.47
C GLY A 255 -12.53 -56.11 -7.12
N LYS A 256 -13.57 -55.72 -6.38
CA LYS A 256 -14.61 -54.77 -6.81
C LYS A 256 -14.30 -53.31 -6.45
N HIS A 257 -13.19 -53.06 -5.76
CA HIS A 257 -12.83 -51.75 -5.21
C HIS A 257 -11.73 -51.09 -6.03
N THR A 258 -11.84 -49.78 -6.18
CA THR A 258 -10.74 -48.92 -6.62
C THR A 258 -10.54 -47.87 -5.55
N ILE A 259 -9.58 -48.13 -4.68
CA ILE A 259 -9.27 -47.28 -3.53
C ILE A 259 -8.23 -46.27 -3.97
N LYS A 260 -8.48 -44.99 -3.71
CA LYS A 260 -7.51 -43.91 -3.81
C LYS A 260 -7.32 -43.30 -2.44
N ALA A 261 -6.11 -43.20 -1.96
CA ALA A 261 -5.82 -42.57 -0.68
C ALA A 261 -4.59 -41.72 -0.81
N GLY A 262 -4.48 -40.68 0.01
CA GLY A 262 -3.30 -39.83 -0.05
C GLY A 262 -3.19 -38.89 1.13
N VAL A 263 -2.08 -38.18 1.15
CA VAL A 263 -1.81 -37.12 2.11
C VAL A 263 -1.24 -35.91 1.39
N GLU A 264 -1.61 -34.75 1.87
CA GLU A 264 -1.03 -33.49 1.45
C GLU A 264 -0.50 -32.74 2.67
N PHE A 265 0.68 -32.14 2.53
CA PHE A 265 1.22 -31.22 3.51
C PHE A 265 1.74 -29.98 2.80
N ARG A 266 1.40 -28.80 3.31
CA ARG A 266 1.89 -27.50 2.83
C ARG A 266 2.49 -26.72 3.99
N TYR A 267 3.67 -26.16 3.78
CA TYR A 267 4.26 -25.13 4.62
C TYR A 267 4.42 -23.87 3.80
N MET A 268 3.78 -22.78 4.25
CA MET A 268 3.77 -21.51 3.56
C MET A 268 4.38 -20.42 4.43
N THR A 269 5.20 -19.57 3.83
CA THR A 269 5.75 -18.38 4.47
C THR A 269 5.51 -17.15 3.61
N PHE A 270 5.24 -16.02 4.26
CA PHE A 270 4.89 -14.77 3.61
C PHE A 270 5.88 -13.64 4.00
N PRO A 271 7.20 -13.73 3.70
CA PRO A 271 8.12 -12.66 4.07
C PRO A 271 7.69 -11.31 3.52
N GLN A 272 7.62 -10.33 4.42
CA GLN A 272 7.26 -8.94 4.16
C GLN A 272 8.43 -8.06 4.55
N THR A 273 8.88 -7.23 3.61
CA THR A 273 9.95 -6.23 3.87
C THR A 273 9.40 -4.83 4.10
N GLY A 274 8.06 -4.73 4.22
CA GLY A 274 7.35 -3.54 4.66
C GLY A 274 7.06 -2.57 3.52
N TRP A 275 5.89 -2.73 2.93
CA TRP A 275 5.25 -1.67 2.14
C TRP A 275 4.70 -0.62 3.11
N ALA A 276 5.41 0.49 3.26
CA ALA A 276 4.87 1.66 3.93
C ALA A 276 4.46 2.67 2.86
N VAL A 277 3.16 2.94 2.80
CA VAL A 277 2.64 4.11 2.12
C VAL A 277 3.12 5.33 2.91
N ASN A 278 3.75 6.30 2.26
CA ASN A 278 4.23 7.56 2.87
C ASN A 278 5.59 7.52 3.57
N THR A 279 6.48 6.58 3.29
CA THR A 279 7.87 6.64 3.77
C THR A 279 8.59 7.92 3.35
N GLY A 280 8.43 8.37 2.11
CA GLY A 280 8.97 9.65 1.64
C GLY A 280 8.27 10.90 2.21
N GLY A 281 7.27 10.72 3.09
CA GLY A 281 6.45 11.79 3.63
C GLY A 281 5.27 12.15 2.72
N ASN A 282 4.16 12.47 3.37
CA ASN A 282 2.93 12.95 2.76
C ASN A 282 2.61 14.32 3.33
N PHE A 283 2.61 15.35 2.49
CA PHE A 283 2.41 16.75 2.85
C PHE A 283 1.13 17.26 2.21
N ASN A 284 0.18 17.67 3.04
CA ASN A 284 -1.09 18.24 2.64
C ASN A 284 -1.01 19.77 2.70
N PHE A 285 -1.45 20.41 1.64
CA PHE A 285 -1.68 21.85 1.57
C PHE A 285 -3.18 22.10 1.45
N ASN A 286 -3.70 23.03 2.24
CA ASN A 286 -5.09 23.43 2.22
C ASN A 286 -5.21 24.90 1.81
N GLN A 287 -6.37 25.32 1.32
CA GLN A 287 -6.65 26.74 1.08
C GLN A 287 -6.70 27.56 2.39
N ALA A 288 -6.89 26.91 3.54
CA ALA A 288 -7.09 27.54 4.84
C ALA A 288 -5.93 28.47 5.25
N GLU A 289 -4.69 28.09 4.96
CA GLU A 289 -3.49 28.87 5.27
C GLU A 289 -3.39 30.19 4.49
N THR A 290 -4.07 30.29 3.34
CA THR A 290 -4.12 31.50 2.50
C THR A 290 -5.52 32.10 2.40
N ALA A 291 -6.48 31.63 3.20
CA ALA A 291 -7.84 32.14 3.24
C ALA A 291 -7.97 33.38 4.15
N GLY A 292 -8.98 34.20 3.87
CA GLY A 292 -9.38 35.33 4.69
C GLY A 292 -10.32 34.92 5.83
N TYR A 293 -10.62 35.86 6.72
CA TYR A 293 -11.54 35.67 7.84
C TYR A 293 -12.78 36.53 7.65
N ASP A 294 -13.96 35.97 7.89
CA ASP A 294 -15.22 36.73 7.84
C ASP A 294 -15.48 37.48 9.16
N VAL A 295 -16.29 38.53 9.11
CA VAL A 295 -16.66 39.40 10.25
C VAL A 295 -17.50 38.68 11.32
N SER A 296 -17.97 37.45 11.09
CA SER A 296 -18.89 36.74 11.99
C SER A 296 -18.20 36.19 13.25
N GLY A 297 -17.70 37.07 14.11
CA GLY A 297 -18.04 37.10 15.54
C GLY A 297 -17.80 35.89 16.46
N ALA A 298 -16.98 34.88 16.12
CA ALA A 298 -16.57 33.88 17.11
C ALA A 298 -15.17 34.21 17.65
N GLN A 299 -15.11 34.65 18.92
CA GLN A 299 -13.86 34.74 19.67
C GLN A 299 -13.11 33.42 19.55
N CYS A 300 -11.81 33.51 19.29
CA CYS A 300 -10.85 32.47 18.91
C CYS A 300 -10.71 31.25 19.85
N ALA A 301 -11.61 31.02 20.80
CA ALA A 301 -11.54 29.94 21.80
C ALA A 301 -11.98 28.55 21.26
N GLY A 302 -12.42 28.44 20.00
CA GLY A 302 -12.85 27.18 19.39
C GLY A 302 -12.65 27.05 17.87
N GLY A 303 -11.87 27.94 17.24
CA GLY A 303 -11.62 27.95 15.79
C GLY A 303 -12.08 29.24 15.13
N CYS A 304 -11.21 29.86 14.33
CA CYS A 304 -11.55 31.06 13.56
C CYS A 304 -12.38 30.64 12.35
N ILE A 305 -13.45 31.37 12.02
CA ILE A 305 -14.25 31.09 10.81
C ILE A 305 -13.50 31.65 9.60
N LEU A 306 -12.83 30.76 8.88
CA LEU A 306 -12.23 31.08 7.59
C LEU A 306 -13.33 31.24 6.54
N ASN A 307 -13.14 32.18 5.62
CA ASN A 307 -13.99 32.29 4.46
C ASN A 307 -13.63 31.19 3.46
N SER A 308 -14.45 30.15 3.38
CA SER A 308 -14.25 28.98 2.51
C SER A 308 -14.29 29.31 1.01
N SER A 309 -14.68 30.52 0.62
CA SER A 309 -14.64 31.00 -0.76
C SER A 309 -13.32 31.71 -1.11
N THR A 310 -12.34 31.70 -0.21
CA THR A 310 -11.04 32.38 -0.35
C THR A 310 -9.88 31.42 -0.04
N GLY A 311 -8.67 31.85 -0.38
CA GLY A 311 -7.47 31.04 -0.29
C GLY A 311 -7.32 30.07 -1.47
N ASN A 312 -6.15 29.46 -1.54
CA ASN A 312 -5.80 28.52 -2.59
C ASN A 312 -4.74 27.54 -2.07
N GLU A 313 -5.02 26.25 -2.17
CA GLU A 313 -4.15 25.19 -1.67
C GLU A 313 -2.79 25.14 -2.40
N PHE A 314 -2.72 25.55 -3.68
CA PHE A 314 -1.47 25.68 -4.41
C PHE A 314 -0.69 26.96 -4.00
N ALA A 315 -1.38 28.02 -3.62
CA ALA A 315 -0.75 29.21 -3.02
C ALA A 315 -0.13 28.89 -1.66
N SER A 316 -0.84 28.10 -0.82
CA SER A 316 -0.30 27.58 0.43
C SER A 316 0.96 26.76 0.19
N PHE A 317 1.01 25.95 -0.87
CA PHE A 317 2.21 25.24 -1.30
C PHE A 317 3.36 26.17 -1.73
N ILE A 318 3.09 27.19 -2.56
CA ILE A 318 4.09 28.18 -2.97
C ILE A 318 4.74 28.85 -1.75
N LEU A 319 3.95 29.09 -0.70
CA LEU A 319 4.36 29.72 0.55
C LEU A 319 4.80 28.70 1.63
N GLY A 320 4.88 27.41 1.30
CA GLY A 320 5.35 26.37 2.22
C GLY A 320 4.47 26.19 3.45
N GLN A 321 3.19 26.52 3.37
CA GLN A 321 2.24 26.45 4.49
C GLN A 321 1.64 25.04 4.57
N VAL A 322 2.33 24.10 5.22
CA VAL A 322 1.83 22.72 5.33
C VAL A 322 0.66 22.69 6.31
N ASP A 323 -0.51 22.28 5.83
CA ASP A 323 -1.70 22.08 6.66
C ASP A 323 -1.56 20.82 7.51
N SER A 324 -1.22 19.70 6.90
CA SER A 324 -0.94 18.49 7.67
C SER A 324 0.11 17.63 6.99
N ALA A 325 0.79 16.81 7.77
CA ALA A 325 1.70 15.83 7.21
C ALA A 325 1.69 14.51 7.98
N ASN A 326 2.02 13.43 7.29
CA ASN A 326 2.24 12.10 7.89
C ASN A 326 3.39 11.40 7.16
N PHE A 327 4.06 10.48 7.83
CA PHE A 327 4.93 9.53 7.17
C PHE A 327 4.82 8.17 7.84
N SER A 328 5.28 7.12 7.16
CA SER A 328 5.29 5.77 7.71
C SER A 328 6.66 5.12 7.60
N ALA A 329 7.15 4.56 8.70
CA ALA A 329 8.35 3.73 8.70
C ALA A 329 7.95 2.25 8.55
N PRO A 330 8.35 1.58 7.47
CA PRO A 330 8.07 0.17 7.31
C PRO A 330 8.89 -0.66 8.30
N PHE A 331 8.42 -1.88 8.56
CA PHE A 331 9.14 -2.88 9.33
C PHE A 331 8.96 -4.24 8.66
N SER A 332 9.91 -5.14 8.87
CA SER A 332 9.88 -6.48 8.28
C SER A 332 9.26 -7.49 9.23
N TYR A 333 8.46 -8.41 8.69
CA TYR A 333 7.82 -9.51 9.40
C TYR A 333 7.60 -10.71 8.45
N MET A 334 7.34 -11.90 8.99
CA MET A 334 7.14 -13.10 8.19
C MET A 334 6.05 -13.98 8.80
N PRO A 335 4.79 -13.83 8.34
CA PRO A 335 3.72 -14.76 8.62
C PRO A 335 4.01 -16.14 8.04
N LYS A 336 3.42 -17.16 8.66
CA LYS A 336 3.60 -18.58 8.37
C LYS A 336 2.29 -19.33 8.59
N MET A 337 2.05 -20.30 7.72
CA MET A 337 0.88 -21.15 7.77
C MET A 337 1.23 -22.58 7.37
N LYS A 338 0.55 -23.54 7.99
CA LYS A 338 0.67 -24.96 7.68
C LYS A 338 -0.70 -25.51 7.31
N TYR A 339 -0.70 -26.47 6.39
CA TYR A 339 -1.89 -27.22 6.03
C TYR A 339 -1.52 -28.69 5.88
N GLY A 340 -2.42 -29.57 6.29
CA GLY A 340 -2.24 -31.01 6.25
C GLY A 340 -3.57 -31.67 5.92
N SER A 341 -3.57 -32.64 5.02
CA SER A 341 -4.80 -33.33 4.68
C SER A 341 -4.60 -34.78 4.24
N PRO A 342 -4.89 -35.74 5.13
CA PRO A 342 -5.09 -37.12 4.72
C PRO A 342 -6.49 -37.31 4.13
N TRP A 343 -6.60 -38.18 3.13
CA TRP A 343 -7.85 -38.47 2.46
C TRP A 343 -7.91 -39.89 1.92
N ILE A 344 -9.12 -40.40 1.75
CA ILE A 344 -9.39 -41.71 1.15
C ILE A 344 -10.71 -41.67 0.37
N ASN A 345 -10.73 -42.31 -0.78
CA ASN A 345 -11.87 -42.52 -1.64
C ASN A 345 -11.91 -43.98 -2.09
N ASP A 346 -13.09 -44.59 -2.13
CA ASP A 346 -13.32 -45.93 -2.66
C ASP A 346 -14.45 -45.90 -3.68
N ASP A 347 -14.14 -46.34 -4.90
CA ASP A 347 -15.13 -46.66 -5.93
C ASP A 347 -15.43 -48.16 -5.89
N PHE A 348 -16.56 -48.49 -5.27
CA PHE A 348 -17.01 -49.86 -5.06
C PHE A 348 -18.04 -50.27 -6.11
N LYS A 349 -17.64 -51.17 -7.02
CA LYS A 349 -18.55 -51.82 -7.99
C LYS A 349 -19.37 -52.91 -7.32
N LEU A 350 -20.39 -52.51 -6.55
CA LEU A 350 -21.28 -53.43 -5.83
C LEU A 350 -21.88 -54.49 -6.78
N THR A 351 -22.36 -54.07 -7.95
CA THR A 351 -22.82 -54.93 -9.05
C THR A 351 -22.29 -54.42 -10.40
N PRO A 352 -22.37 -55.19 -11.51
CA PRO A 352 -22.00 -54.69 -12.84
C PRO A 352 -22.77 -53.42 -13.28
N LYS A 353 -23.93 -53.16 -12.68
CA LYS A 353 -24.77 -52.00 -12.98
C LYS A 353 -24.70 -50.91 -11.92
N LEU A 354 -24.15 -51.16 -10.73
CA LEU A 354 -24.16 -50.22 -9.61
C LEU A 354 -22.75 -50.03 -9.06
N THR A 355 -22.27 -48.79 -9.11
CA THR A 355 -21.06 -48.34 -8.44
C THR A 355 -21.43 -47.33 -7.35
N LEU A 356 -20.87 -47.51 -6.17
CA LEU A 356 -20.97 -46.57 -5.06
C LEU A 356 -19.59 -45.93 -4.86
N THR A 357 -19.57 -44.63 -4.61
CA THR A 357 -18.34 -43.88 -4.32
C THR A 357 -18.43 -43.35 -2.90
N PHE A 358 -17.45 -43.68 -2.07
CA PHE A 358 -17.31 -43.15 -0.72
C PHE A 358 -16.01 -42.38 -0.65
N GLY A 359 -16.02 -41.21 -0.02
CA GLY A 359 -14.82 -40.40 0.16
C GLY A 359 -14.84 -39.67 1.49
N LEU A 360 -13.67 -39.54 2.08
CA LEU A 360 -13.46 -38.80 3.31
C LEU A 360 -12.13 -38.06 3.22
N ARG A 361 -12.16 -36.77 3.51
CA ARG A 361 -10.98 -35.93 3.60
C ARG A 361 -10.98 -35.22 4.95
N PHE A 362 -9.84 -35.24 5.63
CA PHE A 362 -9.62 -34.42 6.81
C PHE A 362 -8.75 -33.26 6.40
N ASP A 363 -9.22 -32.04 6.56
CA ASP A 363 -8.48 -30.83 6.26
C ASP A 363 -8.05 -30.19 7.58
N TRP A 364 -6.75 -30.21 7.86
CA TRP A 364 -6.15 -29.45 8.95
C TRP A 364 -5.49 -28.20 8.41
N GLN A 365 -5.82 -27.06 9.00
CA GLN A 365 -5.12 -25.81 8.75
C GLN A 365 -4.67 -25.22 10.08
N SER A 366 -3.40 -24.83 10.15
CA SER A 366 -2.90 -24.11 11.32
C SER A 366 -3.49 -22.71 11.37
N GLY A 367 -3.57 -22.12 12.56
CA GLY A 367 -3.68 -20.68 12.68
C GLY A 367 -2.48 -19.97 12.04
N LEU A 368 -2.63 -18.68 11.76
CA LEU A 368 -1.54 -17.85 11.26
C LEU A 368 -0.55 -17.56 12.39
N SER A 369 0.74 -17.70 12.11
CA SER A 369 1.82 -17.41 13.06
C SER A 369 2.88 -16.52 12.45
N GLU A 370 3.61 -15.74 13.24
CA GLU A 370 4.71 -14.86 12.79
C GLU A 370 6.04 -15.38 13.33
N GLN A 371 7.10 -15.33 12.51
CA GLN A 371 8.41 -15.91 12.83
C GLN A 371 9.13 -15.21 14.00
N HIS A 372 9.00 -13.90 14.12
CA HIS A 372 9.77 -13.03 15.00
C HIS A 372 8.95 -12.46 16.17
N GLY A 373 7.72 -12.93 16.38
CA GLY A 373 6.84 -12.43 17.43
C GLY A 373 6.28 -11.03 17.17
N LYS A 374 6.11 -10.63 15.91
CA LYS A 374 5.66 -9.28 15.51
C LYS A 374 4.16 -9.19 15.24
N PHE A 375 3.36 -10.12 15.77
CA PHE A 375 1.91 -9.94 15.76
C PHE A 375 1.42 -9.17 16.98
N SER A 376 0.49 -8.24 16.74
CA SER A 376 -0.35 -7.57 17.71
C SER A 376 -1.77 -8.12 17.58
N THR A 377 -2.21 -8.85 18.60
CA THR A 377 -3.49 -9.56 18.56
C THR A 377 -4.34 -9.15 19.74
N PHE A 378 -5.66 -9.19 19.60
CA PHE A 378 -6.54 -9.04 20.75
C PHE A 378 -6.44 -10.29 21.65
N ASP A 379 -6.49 -10.12 22.96
CA ASP A 379 -6.63 -11.19 23.93
C ASP A 379 -7.79 -10.85 24.87
N PRO A 380 -8.92 -11.57 24.81
CA PRO A 380 -10.10 -11.29 25.62
C PRO A 380 -9.85 -11.53 27.12
N THR A 381 -8.74 -12.16 27.51
CA THR A 381 -8.37 -12.47 28.89
C THR A 381 -7.24 -11.59 29.42
N ALA A 382 -6.58 -10.80 28.56
CA ALA A 382 -5.55 -9.87 28.98
C ALA A 382 -6.16 -8.74 29.82
N ALA A 383 -5.45 -8.31 30.87
CA ALA A 383 -5.86 -7.19 31.69
C ALA A 383 -5.77 -5.89 30.89
N ASN A 384 -6.88 -5.17 30.80
CA ASN A 384 -6.94 -3.84 30.19
C ASN A 384 -6.65 -2.78 31.28
N PRO A 385 -5.78 -1.78 31.01
CA PRO A 385 -5.52 -0.68 31.93
C PRO A 385 -6.75 0.07 32.43
N VAL A 386 -7.89 0.00 31.73
CA VAL A 386 -9.17 0.61 32.20
C VAL A 386 -9.99 -0.28 33.14
N GLY A 387 -9.43 -1.39 33.64
CA GLY A 387 -10.07 -2.23 34.68
C GLY A 387 -11.00 -3.33 34.16
N HIS A 388 -10.94 -3.64 32.86
CA HIS A 388 -11.68 -4.75 32.23
C HIS A 388 -10.73 -5.83 31.69
N LEU A 389 -11.26 -6.99 31.32
CA LEU A 389 -10.53 -7.96 30.50
C LEU A 389 -10.72 -7.63 29.02
N GLY A 390 -9.74 -7.97 28.18
CA GLY A 390 -9.75 -7.66 26.76
C GLY A 390 -8.79 -6.54 26.42
N ALA A 391 -7.62 -6.88 25.89
CA ALA A 391 -6.63 -5.91 25.44
C ALA A 391 -5.88 -6.41 24.21
N THR A 392 -5.33 -5.49 23.41
CA THR A 392 -4.35 -5.83 22.38
C THR A 392 -3.03 -6.18 23.03
N VAL A 393 -2.52 -7.38 22.78
CA VAL A 393 -1.21 -7.86 23.21
C VAL A 393 -0.23 -7.82 22.05
N PHE A 394 0.98 -7.36 22.34
CA PHE A 394 2.10 -7.30 21.40
C PHE A 394 3.08 -8.43 21.73
N GLY A 395 3.97 -8.75 20.78
CA GLY A 395 5.02 -9.75 20.96
C GLY A 395 4.55 -11.16 20.62
N SER A 396 3.38 -11.31 19.98
CA SER A 396 2.78 -12.62 19.75
C SER A 396 3.37 -13.29 18.51
N SER A 397 3.60 -14.60 18.62
CA SER A 397 3.91 -15.45 17.48
C SER A 397 2.65 -16.02 16.81
N LYS A 398 1.45 -15.79 17.36
CA LYS A 398 0.19 -16.36 16.87
C LYS A 398 -0.87 -15.28 16.76
N ALA A 399 -1.57 -15.23 15.64
CA ALA A 399 -2.78 -14.45 15.51
C ALA A 399 -3.92 -15.15 16.28
N ILE A 400 -4.96 -14.41 16.69
CA ILE A 400 -6.22 -15.05 17.10
C ILE A 400 -6.72 -15.87 15.92
N GLY A 401 -6.88 -17.17 16.15
CA GLY A 401 -7.29 -18.14 15.14
C GLY A 401 -6.73 -19.50 15.50
N ASN A 402 -7.59 -20.38 15.98
CA ASN A 402 -7.17 -21.74 16.31
C ASN A 402 -6.94 -22.55 15.03
N SER A 403 -6.07 -23.55 15.12
CA SER A 403 -6.04 -24.57 14.08
C SER A 403 -7.41 -25.21 13.95
N SER A 404 -7.90 -25.37 12.72
CA SER A 404 -9.17 -26.02 12.45
C SER A 404 -8.95 -27.40 11.85
N TRP A 405 -9.82 -28.33 12.22
CA TRP A 405 -9.98 -29.62 11.57
C TRP A 405 -11.36 -29.65 10.95
N ASN A 406 -11.40 -29.90 9.65
CA ASN A 406 -12.63 -30.00 8.90
C ASN A 406 -12.74 -31.38 8.28
N VAL A 407 -13.95 -31.94 8.28
CA VAL A 407 -14.23 -33.28 7.73
C VAL A 407 -15.08 -33.11 6.49
N GLY A 408 -14.52 -33.43 5.33
CA GLY A 408 -15.19 -33.35 4.03
C GLY A 408 -15.65 -34.73 3.54
N PRO A 409 -16.83 -35.23 3.96
CA PRO A 409 -17.38 -36.46 3.42
C PRO A 409 -17.85 -36.25 1.98
N ARG A 410 -17.74 -37.31 1.19
CA ARG A 410 -18.21 -37.40 -0.18
C ARG A 410 -18.91 -38.74 -0.37
N PHE A 411 -20.07 -38.70 -1.00
CA PHE A 411 -20.82 -39.89 -1.34
C PHE A 411 -21.34 -39.75 -2.77
N GLY A 412 -21.31 -40.82 -3.54
CA GLY A 412 -21.83 -40.85 -4.89
C GLY A 412 -22.34 -42.22 -5.28
N PHE A 413 -23.15 -42.26 -6.33
CA PHE A 413 -23.55 -43.49 -6.97
C PHE A 413 -23.65 -43.31 -8.48
N ALA A 414 -23.43 -44.40 -9.19
CA ALA A 414 -23.72 -44.53 -10.61
C ALA A 414 -24.48 -45.84 -10.83
N TYR A 415 -25.70 -45.73 -11.37
CA TYR A 415 -26.57 -46.87 -11.64
C TYR A 415 -26.97 -46.94 -13.12
N GLN A 416 -26.61 -48.04 -13.77
CA GLN A 416 -27.00 -48.36 -15.13
C GLN A 416 -28.40 -48.96 -15.14
N ILE A 417 -29.40 -48.13 -15.46
CA ILE A 417 -30.81 -48.52 -15.56
C ILE A 417 -31.02 -49.43 -16.79
N LYS A 418 -30.42 -49.05 -17.93
CA LYS A 418 -30.47 -49.76 -19.22
C LYS A 418 -29.10 -49.72 -19.90
N ASN A 419 -28.90 -50.53 -20.93
CA ASN A 419 -27.61 -50.65 -21.63
C ASN A 419 -27.01 -49.31 -22.12
N LYS A 420 -27.85 -48.28 -22.35
CA LYS A 420 -27.44 -46.94 -22.79
C LYS A 420 -27.87 -45.81 -21.83
N THR A 421 -28.28 -46.14 -20.61
CA THR A 421 -28.80 -45.15 -19.65
C THR A 421 -28.20 -45.37 -18.28
N VAL A 422 -27.47 -44.37 -17.79
CA VAL A 422 -26.87 -44.34 -16.46
C VAL A 422 -27.40 -43.12 -15.72
N ILE A 423 -27.92 -43.32 -14.51
CA ILE A 423 -28.19 -42.23 -13.58
C ILE A 423 -27.02 -42.10 -12.62
N ARG A 424 -26.59 -40.87 -12.35
CA ARG A 424 -25.52 -40.56 -11.39
C ARG A 424 -26.03 -39.52 -10.42
N GLY A 425 -25.63 -39.63 -9.17
CA GLY A 425 -25.92 -38.65 -8.14
C GLY A 425 -24.85 -38.68 -7.07
N GLY A 426 -24.79 -37.64 -6.25
CA GLY A 426 -23.83 -37.56 -5.16
C GLY A 426 -23.99 -36.30 -4.31
N TYR A 427 -23.27 -36.30 -3.21
CA TYR A 427 -23.16 -35.23 -2.23
C TYR A 427 -21.70 -35.10 -1.81
N GLY A 428 -21.23 -33.88 -1.56
CA GLY A 428 -19.90 -33.63 -1.06
C GLY A 428 -19.81 -32.31 -0.30
N MET A 429 -19.00 -32.30 0.76
CA MET A 429 -18.65 -31.09 1.51
C MET A 429 -17.19 -30.73 1.24
N TYR A 430 -16.93 -29.43 1.11
CA TYR A 430 -15.63 -28.86 0.78
C TYR A 430 -15.38 -27.62 1.62
N TYR A 431 -14.13 -27.43 2.01
CA TYR A 431 -13.70 -26.29 2.81
C TYR A 431 -12.70 -25.47 2.01
N ALA A 432 -12.91 -24.15 1.98
CA ALA A 432 -11.88 -23.24 1.53
C ALA A 432 -10.83 -23.11 2.64
N GLY A 433 -9.55 -23.08 2.25
CA GLY A 433 -8.50 -22.74 3.21
C GLY A 433 -8.62 -21.28 3.62
N ALA A 434 -8.26 -20.95 4.86
CA ALA A 434 -8.09 -19.56 5.26
C ALA A 434 -7.03 -18.92 4.36
N GLN A 435 -7.39 -17.82 3.69
CA GLN A 435 -6.49 -17.05 2.87
C GLN A 435 -5.67 -16.12 3.77
N ALA A 436 -4.35 -16.23 3.67
CA ALA A 436 -3.45 -15.19 4.14
C ALA A 436 -3.27 -14.24 2.96
N ASP A 437 -4.03 -13.15 2.94
CA ASP A 437 -3.84 -12.11 1.93
C ASP A 437 -2.53 -11.37 2.24
N SER A 438 -1.75 -11.10 1.19
CA SER A 438 -0.52 -10.30 1.29
C SER A 438 -0.78 -8.81 1.15
N TRP A 439 -1.98 -8.41 0.73
CA TRP A 439 -2.40 -7.02 0.54
C TRP A 439 -3.23 -6.45 1.69
N ASP A 440 -3.91 -7.31 2.47
CA ASP A 440 -4.57 -6.90 3.71
C ASP A 440 -3.57 -6.90 4.89
N PRO A 441 -3.71 -5.95 5.83
CA PRO A 441 -2.80 -5.86 6.96
C PRO A 441 -2.91 -7.12 7.81
N TYR A 442 -1.80 -7.84 7.90
CA TYR A 442 -1.56 -8.79 8.98
C TYR A 442 -1.72 -8.08 10.33
N PRO A 443 -2.03 -8.79 11.43
CA PRO A 443 -2.22 -8.17 12.74
C PRO A 443 -0.87 -7.71 13.30
N VAL A 444 -0.35 -6.59 12.79
CA VAL A 444 0.97 -6.03 13.07
C VAL A 444 0.91 -4.55 13.49
N ASP A 445 -0.29 -4.07 13.78
CA ASP A 445 -0.53 -2.72 14.28
C ASP A 445 0.35 -2.44 15.51
N GLY A 446 0.85 -1.22 15.63
CA GLY A 446 1.77 -0.80 16.69
C GLY A 446 3.24 -1.22 16.51
N TYR A 447 3.57 -2.03 15.49
CA TYR A 447 4.95 -2.21 15.02
C TYR A 447 5.35 -1.24 13.91
N GLN A 448 4.39 -0.52 13.33
CA GLN A 448 4.65 0.56 12.38
C GLN A 448 4.67 1.91 13.09
N THR A 449 5.56 2.79 12.63
CA THR A 449 5.65 4.17 13.10
C THR A 449 4.97 5.08 12.10
N ASN A 450 3.85 5.70 12.49
CA ASN A 450 3.02 6.55 11.62
C ASN A 450 2.81 7.96 12.23
N PRO A 451 3.86 8.76 12.44
CA PRO A 451 3.73 10.08 13.04
C PRO A 451 2.93 11.02 12.15
N THR A 452 2.21 11.92 12.79
CA THR A 452 1.38 12.94 12.14
C THR A 452 1.73 14.31 12.70
N ALA A 453 1.67 15.31 11.83
CA ALA A 453 1.78 16.73 12.15
C ALA A 453 0.47 17.40 11.69
N PRO A 454 -0.58 17.42 12.53
CA PRO A 454 -1.87 18.00 12.16
C PRO A 454 -1.90 19.53 12.33
N ASN A 455 -2.69 20.24 11.50
CA ASN A 455 -3.06 21.63 11.79
C ASN A 455 -4.00 21.67 13.00
N ILE A 456 -3.59 22.33 14.09
CA ILE A 456 -4.42 22.50 15.28
C ILE A 456 -5.00 23.91 15.42
N THR A 457 -4.76 24.77 14.43
CA THR A 457 -5.11 26.20 14.47
C THR A 457 -6.16 26.58 13.43
N ASN A 458 -6.72 25.58 12.72
CA ASN A 458 -7.71 25.75 11.67
C ASN A 458 -7.22 26.75 10.60
N GLY A 459 -6.02 26.51 10.05
CA GLY A 459 -5.42 27.34 9.00
C GLY A 459 -4.94 28.72 9.44
N ARG A 460 -5.02 29.08 10.74
CA ARG A 460 -4.46 30.33 11.24
C ARG A 460 -2.94 30.37 11.14
N PHE A 461 -2.31 29.26 11.48
CA PHE A 461 -0.92 28.95 11.26
C PHE A 461 -0.83 27.56 10.60
N PRO A 462 0.16 27.30 9.74
CA PRO A 462 0.37 25.95 9.24
C PRO A 462 0.80 25.02 10.38
N ALA A 463 0.69 23.71 10.20
CA ALA A 463 1.30 22.74 11.10
C ALA A 463 2.82 22.97 11.20
N PHE A 464 3.46 23.31 10.08
CA PHE A 464 4.83 23.79 10.01
C PHE A 464 5.11 24.48 8.67
N TYR A 465 6.15 25.31 8.62
CA TYR A 465 6.63 25.87 7.37
C TYR A 465 7.56 24.88 6.65
N PHE A 466 7.28 24.56 5.40
CA PHE A 466 8.20 23.84 4.54
C PHE A 466 9.22 24.82 3.93
N ASN A 467 10.41 24.89 4.51
CA ASN A 467 11.52 25.69 3.97
C ASN A 467 12.71 24.83 3.47
N GLY A 468 12.61 23.51 3.57
CA GLY A 468 13.62 22.58 3.12
C GLY A 468 14.98 22.79 3.77
N THR A 469 16.01 23.05 2.98
CA THR A 469 17.38 23.33 3.47
C THR A 469 17.67 24.80 3.74
N GLN A 470 16.70 25.69 3.50
CA GLN A 470 16.85 27.13 3.71
C GLN A 470 16.58 27.52 5.17
N PRO A 471 17.03 28.71 5.63
CA PRO A 471 16.66 29.22 6.94
C PRO A 471 15.14 29.34 7.12
N CYS A 472 14.67 29.30 8.37
CA CYS A 472 13.26 29.60 8.67
C CYS A 472 12.89 30.98 8.12
N PRO A 473 11.73 31.12 7.47
CA PRO A 473 11.25 32.44 7.10
C PRO A 473 11.05 33.26 8.37
N THR A 474 11.33 34.56 8.30
CA THR A 474 11.13 35.47 9.43
C THR A 474 9.65 35.52 9.78
N GLN A 475 9.29 34.95 10.93
CA GLN A 475 7.90 34.93 11.40
C GLN A 475 7.55 36.31 11.96
N VAL A 476 6.54 36.95 11.37
CA VAL A 476 5.99 38.22 11.88
C VAL A 476 5.04 37.98 13.08
N THR A 477 4.88 36.71 13.49
CA THR A 477 3.86 36.25 14.43
C THR A 477 4.48 35.88 15.79
N THR A 478 3.73 36.07 16.88
CA THR A 478 4.18 35.73 18.26
C THR A 478 4.16 34.23 18.58
N GLN A 479 3.72 33.38 17.65
CA GLN A 479 3.69 31.92 17.77
C GLN A 479 4.87 31.33 17.01
N ASN A 480 5.75 30.61 17.70
CA ASN A 480 6.90 29.90 17.11
C ASN A 480 6.40 28.64 16.38
N VAL A 481 6.07 28.78 15.10
CA VAL A 481 5.74 27.63 14.24
C VAL A 481 7.03 26.95 13.81
N SER A 482 7.11 25.61 13.81
CA SER A 482 8.33 24.91 13.39
C SER A 482 8.57 25.08 11.89
N CYS A 483 9.84 24.99 11.48
CA CYS A 483 10.21 24.84 10.08
C CYS A 483 10.68 23.40 9.84
N GLY A 484 10.13 22.76 8.81
CA GLY A 484 10.26 21.34 8.60
C GLY A 484 9.40 20.51 9.56
N TRP A 485 9.49 19.19 9.40
CA TRP A 485 8.75 18.25 10.24
C TRP A 485 8.95 18.56 11.74
N PRO A 486 7.87 18.72 12.53
CA PRO A 486 7.99 19.05 13.94
C PRO A 486 8.83 18.00 14.67
N THR A 487 9.88 18.44 15.38
CA THR A 487 10.77 17.57 16.14
C THR A 487 10.06 17.00 17.38
N GLY A 488 9.23 15.99 17.16
CA GLY A 488 8.77 15.06 18.20
C GLY A 488 9.74 13.89 18.35
N SER A 489 9.64 13.15 19.46
CA SER A 489 10.33 11.87 19.61
C SER A 489 9.75 10.84 18.62
N ILE A 490 10.32 10.74 17.42
CA ILE A 490 9.98 9.69 16.47
C ILE A 490 10.64 8.41 16.97
N VAL A 491 9.83 7.50 17.52
CA VAL A 491 10.29 6.15 17.88
C VAL A 491 10.12 5.28 16.65
N LEU A 492 11.24 4.88 16.05
CA LEU A 492 11.23 3.95 14.91
C LEU A 492 10.94 2.52 15.37
N PRO A 493 10.41 1.66 14.49
CA PRO A 493 10.22 0.26 14.79
C PRO A 493 11.56 -0.42 15.15
N PRO A 494 11.55 -1.44 16.01
CA PRO A 494 12.73 -2.23 16.34
C PRO A 494 13.23 -3.10 15.18
#